data_AF-A0A9X0SIN4-F1
#
_entry.id   AF-A0A9X0SIN4-F1
#
_cell.length_a   1.000
_cell.length_b   1.000
_cell.length_c   1.000
_cell.angle_alpha   90.00
_cell.angle_beta   90.00
_cell.angle_gamma   90.00
#
_symmetry.space_group_name_H-M   'P 1'
#
loop_
_entity.id
_entity.type
_entity.pdbx_description
1 polymer ?
#
loop_
_entity_poly.entity_id
_entity_poly.type
_entity_poly.pdbx_seq_one_letter_code
_entity_poly.pdbx_strand_id
1 'polypeptide(L)'
;MVIFGSVGFFSVQTNLPSFELVFVRCIFATIFLSVCWLLTGQYKQDKWERKEVIQVLICGFFLVFNWVFLFKAFENMSVTIAISVYHLAPVIVLLIGSIVFKEKLTLISIISIVVCFAGALLIAGIDGSFSVGSLMSSGMIWGFLAALFYAFTTLFGKGINKMSAYAMTFLQTFLGIFLLIPFIDLDAFSGLTQSNWTYIIATGFIHTGIVYYLFFDSLRYLSTKTISILVFLDPAVAILLDTVLTGFRPTLMQITGILFIFIGMTLTLKKSKDKKLSQKEKRIESDASISQQ
;
A
#
# COMPACT_ATOMS: atom_id res chain seq x y z
N MET A 1 5.33 -10.68 -2.89
CA MET A 1 6.15 -9.45 -2.72
C MET A 1 6.89 -9.08 -3.98
N VAL A 2 7.62 -10.00 -4.63
CA VAL A 2 8.25 -9.70 -5.94
C VAL A 2 7.24 -9.19 -6.97
N ILE A 3 6.08 -9.84 -7.10
CA ILE A 3 5.02 -9.38 -8.02
C ILE A 3 4.43 -8.02 -7.59
N PHE A 4 4.41 -7.69 -6.29
CA PHE A 4 4.01 -6.33 -5.86
C PHE A 4 5.03 -5.31 -6.36
N GLY A 5 6.33 -5.59 -6.18
CA GLY A 5 7.40 -4.67 -6.58
C GLY A 5 7.47 -4.41 -8.08
N SER A 6 7.03 -5.36 -8.91
CA SER A 6 6.97 -5.15 -10.36
C SER A 6 5.77 -4.35 -10.84
N VAL A 7 4.79 -4.02 -9.97
CA VAL A 7 3.56 -3.34 -10.39
C VAL A 7 3.80 -1.98 -11.03
N GLY A 8 4.78 -1.21 -10.53
CA GLY A 8 5.10 0.12 -11.05
C GLY A 8 5.59 0.05 -12.50
N PHE A 9 6.48 -0.90 -12.80
CA PHE A 9 6.95 -1.14 -14.16
C PHE A 9 5.79 -1.49 -15.10
N PHE A 10 4.95 -2.47 -14.71
CA PHE A 10 3.81 -2.89 -15.52
C PHE A 10 2.81 -1.74 -15.72
N SER A 11 2.53 -0.94 -14.69
CA SER A 11 1.59 0.18 -14.79
C SER A 11 2.04 1.23 -15.79
N VAL A 12 3.33 1.56 -15.85
CA VAL A 12 3.84 2.57 -16.80
C VAL A 12 3.66 2.08 -18.24
N GLN A 13 3.79 0.78 -18.50
CA GLN A 13 3.60 0.21 -19.84
C GLN A 13 2.14 0.14 -20.29
N THR A 14 1.17 0.36 -19.39
CA THR A 14 -0.25 0.39 -19.77
C THR A 14 -0.63 1.61 -20.58
N ASN A 15 0.11 2.72 -20.41
CA ASN A 15 -0.22 4.03 -20.99
C ASN A 15 -1.63 4.53 -20.62
N LEU A 16 -2.22 3.99 -19.56
CA LEU A 16 -3.47 4.47 -18.98
C LEU A 16 -3.17 5.48 -17.86
N PRO A 17 -3.97 6.54 -17.74
CA PRO A 17 -3.93 7.37 -16.55
C PRO A 17 -4.41 6.59 -15.31
N SER A 18 -4.11 7.12 -14.13
CA SER A 18 -4.25 6.42 -12.87
C SER A 18 -5.68 6.02 -12.53
N PHE A 19 -6.67 6.84 -12.88
CA PHE A 19 -8.08 6.54 -12.62
C PHE A 19 -8.55 5.34 -13.43
N GLU A 20 -8.27 5.34 -14.74
CA GLU A 20 -8.60 4.28 -15.69
C GLU A 20 -7.89 2.98 -15.33
N LEU A 21 -6.60 3.07 -15.02
CA LEU A 21 -5.82 1.90 -14.63
C LEU A 21 -6.39 1.26 -13.36
N VAL A 22 -6.68 2.06 -12.32
CA VAL A 22 -7.24 1.53 -11.08
C VAL A 22 -8.64 0.98 -11.28
N PHE A 23 -9.47 1.64 -12.10
CA PHE A 23 -10.80 1.17 -12.44
C PHE A 23 -10.78 -0.21 -13.12
N VAL A 24 -9.94 -0.39 -14.12
CA VAL A 24 -9.77 -1.69 -14.79
C VAL A 24 -9.24 -2.74 -13.82
N ARG A 25 -8.28 -2.39 -12.96
CA ARG A 25 -7.79 -3.29 -11.91
C ARG A 25 -8.89 -3.71 -10.93
N CYS A 26 -9.75 -2.79 -10.53
CA CYS A 26 -10.92 -3.07 -9.69
C CYS A 26 -11.87 -4.05 -10.38
N ILE A 27 -12.18 -3.86 -11.66
CA ILE A 27 -13.01 -4.79 -12.44
C ILE A 27 -12.40 -6.19 -12.44
N PHE A 28 -11.13 -6.32 -12.84
CA PHE A 28 -10.46 -7.64 -12.90
C PHE A 28 -10.38 -8.32 -11.53
N ALA A 29 -10.05 -7.56 -10.49
CA ALA A 29 -9.97 -8.08 -9.12
C ALA A 29 -11.34 -8.54 -8.63
N THR A 30 -12.40 -7.75 -8.85
CA THR A 30 -13.77 -8.12 -8.49
C THR A 30 -14.20 -9.38 -9.22
N ILE A 31 -14.02 -9.47 -10.55
CA ILE A 31 -14.39 -10.67 -11.33
C ILE A 31 -13.62 -11.90 -10.84
N PHE A 32 -12.29 -11.80 -10.70
CA PHE A 32 -11.45 -12.92 -10.28
C PHE A 32 -11.83 -13.39 -8.88
N LEU A 33 -11.97 -12.46 -7.93
CA LEU A 33 -12.36 -12.79 -6.56
C LEU A 33 -13.77 -13.36 -6.49
N SER A 34 -14.74 -12.86 -7.26
CA SER A 34 -16.07 -13.46 -7.35
C SER A 34 -16.02 -14.91 -7.82
N VAL A 35 -15.24 -15.21 -8.86
CA VAL A 35 -15.08 -16.58 -9.36
C VAL A 35 -14.44 -17.47 -8.28
N CYS A 36 -13.34 -17.04 -7.65
CA CYS A 36 -12.72 -17.80 -6.57
C CYS A 36 -13.68 -18.00 -5.38
N TRP A 37 -14.45 -16.98 -5.02
CA TRP A 37 -15.38 -17.00 -3.90
C TRP A 37 -16.54 -17.97 -4.13
N LEU A 38 -17.04 -18.06 -5.37
CA LEU A 38 -18.03 -19.04 -5.79
C LEU A 38 -17.46 -20.47 -5.81
N LEU A 39 -16.28 -20.67 -6.42
CA LEU A 39 -15.64 -21.99 -6.54
C LEU A 39 -15.24 -22.59 -5.19
N THR A 40 -14.76 -21.76 -4.27
CA THR A 40 -14.34 -22.20 -2.93
C THR A 40 -15.51 -22.36 -1.96
N GLY A 41 -16.70 -21.85 -2.30
CA GLY A 41 -17.89 -21.90 -1.44
C GLY A 41 -17.78 -21.07 -0.15
N GLN A 42 -16.74 -20.25 -0.01
CA GLN A 42 -16.50 -19.46 1.21
C GLN A 42 -17.59 -18.42 1.49
N TYR A 43 -18.34 -18.01 0.46
CA TYR A 43 -19.48 -17.09 0.60
C TYR A 43 -20.55 -17.57 1.59
N LYS A 44 -20.64 -18.89 1.82
CA LYS A 44 -21.55 -19.49 2.80
C LYS A 44 -21.11 -19.31 4.25
N GLN A 45 -19.83 -19.03 4.48
CA GLN A 45 -19.24 -18.91 5.82
C GLN A 45 -19.08 -17.44 6.25
N ASP A 46 -19.19 -16.50 5.32
CA ASP A 46 -19.01 -15.08 5.58
C ASP A 46 -20.17 -14.49 6.39
N LYS A 47 -19.82 -13.81 7.49
CA LYS A 47 -20.78 -13.11 8.35
C LYS A 47 -20.84 -11.64 7.97
N TRP A 48 -22.03 -11.18 7.58
CA TRP A 48 -22.27 -9.82 7.12
C TRP A 48 -22.87 -8.96 8.23
N GLU A 49 -22.00 -8.33 9.02
CA GLU A 49 -22.45 -7.38 10.03
C GLU A 49 -22.41 -5.95 9.49
N ARG A 50 -23.54 -5.24 9.59
CA ARG A 50 -23.70 -3.89 9.03
C ARG A 50 -22.58 -2.93 9.45
N LYS A 51 -22.17 -2.96 10.72
CA LYS A 51 -21.09 -2.09 11.23
C LYS A 51 -19.75 -2.40 10.56
N GLU A 52 -19.44 -3.68 10.37
CA GLU A 52 -18.20 -4.13 9.76
C GLU A 52 -18.20 -3.88 8.24
N VAL A 53 -19.34 -4.07 7.58
CA VAL A 53 -19.52 -3.71 6.16
C VAL A 53 -19.25 -2.22 5.94
N ILE A 54 -19.83 -1.34 6.76
CA ILE A 54 -19.57 0.11 6.67
C ILE A 54 -18.08 0.41 6.87
N GLN A 55 -17.45 -0.23 7.87
CA GLN A 55 -16.01 -0.07 8.12
C GLN A 55 -15.16 -0.55 6.93
N VAL A 56 -15.54 -1.65 6.28
CA VAL A 56 -14.88 -2.15 5.07
C VAL A 56 -15.05 -1.18 3.90
N LEU A 57 -16.23 -0.59 3.72
CA LEU A 57 -16.47 0.40 2.66
C LEU A 57 -15.62 1.67 2.88
N ILE A 58 -15.54 2.17 4.11
CA ILE A 58 -14.65 3.29 4.45
C ILE A 58 -13.19 2.92 4.17
N CYS A 59 -12.77 1.72 4.59
CA CYS A 59 -11.44 1.20 4.31
C CYS A 59 -11.19 1.08 2.79
N GLY A 60 -12.20 0.65 2.02
CA GLY A 60 -12.15 0.53 0.57
C GLY A 60 -12.01 1.85 -0.14
N PHE A 61 -12.70 2.90 0.32
CA PHE A 61 -12.49 4.26 -0.18
C PHE A 61 -11.02 4.67 -0.06
N PHE A 62 -10.43 4.51 1.13
CA PHE A 62 -9.02 4.86 1.33
C PHE A 62 -8.08 3.98 0.51
N LEU A 63 -8.38 2.69 0.35
CA LEU A 63 -7.58 1.76 -0.46
C LEU A 63 -7.59 2.13 -1.96
N VAL A 64 -8.76 2.45 -2.50
CA VAL A 64 -8.91 2.77 -3.93
C VAL A 64 -8.19 4.08 -4.26
N PHE A 65 -8.39 5.12 -3.45
CA PHE A 65 -7.70 6.39 -3.65
C PHE A 65 -6.19 6.29 -3.33
N ASN A 66 -5.79 5.42 -2.39
CA ASN A 66 -4.39 5.07 -2.21
C ASN A 66 -3.75 4.57 -3.51
N TRP A 67 -4.41 3.66 -4.24
CA TRP A 67 -3.92 3.21 -5.53
C TRP A 67 -3.91 4.33 -6.57
N VAL A 68 -4.99 5.11 -6.68
CA VAL A 68 -5.06 6.23 -7.64
C VAL A 68 -3.90 7.20 -7.44
N PHE A 69 -3.61 7.60 -6.20
CA PHE A 69 -2.50 8.51 -5.91
C PHE A 69 -1.13 7.88 -6.14
N LEU A 70 -0.99 6.57 -5.89
CA LEU A 70 0.27 5.87 -6.18
C LEU A 70 0.55 5.82 -7.69
N PHE A 71 -0.44 5.45 -8.51
CA PHE A 71 -0.29 5.46 -9.97
C PHE A 71 -0.14 6.86 -10.52
N LYS A 72 -0.82 7.86 -9.92
CA LYS A 72 -0.60 9.27 -10.27
C LYS A 72 0.82 9.72 -9.96
N ALA A 73 1.44 9.20 -8.90
CA ALA A 73 2.85 9.45 -8.64
C ALA A 73 3.73 8.83 -9.74
N PHE A 74 3.47 7.60 -10.19
CA PHE A 74 4.22 6.96 -11.28
C PHE A 74 4.10 7.68 -12.64
N GLU A 75 3.02 8.44 -12.86
CA GLU A 75 2.90 9.30 -14.05
C GLU A 75 3.82 10.53 -14.01
N ASN A 76 4.17 11.02 -12.81
CA ASN A 76 4.84 12.32 -12.62
C ASN A 76 6.29 12.19 -12.13
N MET A 77 6.71 11.01 -11.68
CA MET A 77 8.09 10.74 -11.25
C MET A 77 8.45 9.27 -11.50
N SER A 78 9.74 8.93 -11.34
CA SER A 78 10.18 7.54 -11.45
C SER A 78 9.58 6.64 -10.36
N VAL A 79 9.38 5.36 -10.70
CA VAL A 79 8.81 4.36 -9.79
C VAL A 79 9.65 4.24 -8.52
N THR A 80 10.98 4.32 -8.64
CA THR A 80 11.91 4.34 -7.50
C THR A 80 11.60 5.43 -6.49
N ILE A 81 11.42 6.67 -6.97
CA ILE A 81 11.16 7.83 -6.11
C ILE A 81 9.77 7.71 -5.49
N ALA A 82 8.76 7.38 -6.30
CA ALA A 82 7.38 7.25 -5.83
C ALA A 82 7.23 6.16 -4.75
N ILE A 83 7.81 4.97 -4.98
CA ILE A 83 7.81 3.88 -4.01
C ILE A 83 8.59 4.28 -2.75
N SER A 84 9.70 4.99 -2.87
CA SER A 84 10.47 5.42 -1.69
C SER A 84 9.66 6.38 -0.82
N VAL A 85 9.01 7.38 -1.41
CA VAL A 85 8.09 8.28 -0.69
C VAL A 85 6.89 7.52 -0.12
N TYR A 86 6.36 6.55 -0.86
CA TYR A 86 5.26 5.70 -0.42
C TYR A 86 5.58 4.94 0.88
N HIS A 87 6.85 4.53 1.05
CA HIS A 87 7.33 3.84 2.25
C HIS A 87 7.42 4.74 3.51
N LEU A 88 7.01 6.00 3.43
CA LEU A 88 6.68 6.81 4.61
C LEU A 88 5.42 6.30 5.34
N ALA A 89 4.58 5.51 4.66
CA ALA A 89 3.32 4.99 5.18
C ALA A 89 3.38 4.41 6.62
N PRO A 90 4.34 3.52 6.98
CA PRO A 90 4.44 3.00 8.35
C PRO A 90 4.68 4.08 9.41
N VAL A 91 5.41 5.14 9.07
CA VAL A 91 5.65 6.29 9.94
C VAL A 91 4.38 7.12 10.10
N ILE A 92 3.63 7.32 9.02
CA ILE A 92 2.33 8.01 9.06
C ILE A 92 1.32 7.22 9.90
N VAL A 93 1.27 5.89 9.76
CA VAL A 93 0.44 5.01 10.60
C VAL A 93 0.79 5.17 12.08
N LEU A 94 2.07 5.23 12.41
CA LEU A 94 2.57 5.40 13.78
C LEU A 94 2.16 6.78 14.35
N LEU A 95 2.30 7.84 13.56
CA LEU A 95 1.92 9.20 13.92
C LEU A 95 0.42 9.33 14.18
N ILE A 96 -0.41 8.98 13.19
CA ILE A 96 -1.86 9.08 13.30
C ILE A 96 -2.37 8.16 14.40
N GLY A 97 -1.84 6.93 14.48
CA GLY A 97 -2.18 6.00 15.56
C GLY A 97 -1.87 6.55 16.95
N SER A 98 -0.71 7.20 17.13
CA SER A 98 -0.36 7.83 18.40
C SER A 98 -1.35 8.94 18.80
N ILE A 99 -1.78 9.75 17.84
CA ILE A 99 -2.76 10.82 18.09
C ILE A 99 -4.14 10.25 18.41
N VAL A 100 -4.64 9.34 17.56
CA VAL A 100 -5.99 8.77 17.68
C VAL A 100 -6.13 7.91 18.93
N PHE A 101 -5.15 7.06 19.22
CA PHE A 101 -5.15 6.18 20.39
C PHE A 101 -4.51 6.81 21.63
N LYS A 102 -4.08 8.08 21.56
CA LYS A 102 -3.41 8.83 22.63
C LYS A 102 -2.20 8.09 23.22
N GLU A 103 -1.49 7.32 22.38
CA GLU A 103 -0.30 6.59 22.80
C GLU A 103 0.92 7.51 22.79
N LYS A 104 1.76 7.44 23.82
CA LYS A 104 3.01 8.22 23.86
C LYS A 104 3.99 7.73 22.78
N LEU A 105 4.52 8.66 21.98
CA LEU A 105 5.63 8.38 21.08
C LEU A 105 6.88 8.09 21.91
N THR A 106 7.64 7.06 21.52
CA THR A 106 8.95 6.79 22.14
C THR A 106 10.02 7.55 21.37
N LEU A 107 11.20 7.69 21.97
CA LEU A 107 12.34 8.34 21.31
C LEU A 107 12.66 7.71 19.94
N ILE A 108 12.61 6.37 19.82
CA ILE A 108 12.81 5.66 18.54
C ILE A 108 11.77 6.08 17.49
N SER A 109 10.51 6.26 17.89
CA SER A 109 9.47 6.73 16.97
C SER A 109 9.76 8.14 16.46
N ILE A 110 10.16 9.04 17.36
CA ILE A 110 10.49 10.43 17.01
C ILE A 110 11.69 10.45 16.06
N ILE A 111 12.75 9.70 16.36
CA ILE A 111 13.92 9.56 15.48
C ILE A 111 13.50 9.02 14.11
N SER A 112 12.65 7.99 14.06
CA SER A 112 12.17 7.41 12.80
C SER A 112 11.43 8.44 11.95
N ILE A 113 10.58 9.27 12.58
CA ILE A 113 9.85 10.35 11.91
C ILE A 113 10.82 11.39 11.34
N VAL A 114 11.77 11.85 12.15
CA VAL A 114 12.75 12.87 11.73
C VAL A 114 13.62 12.37 10.58
N VAL A 115 14.11 11.13 10.66
CA VAL A 115 14.95 10.54 9.61
C VAL A 115 14.16 10.37 8.31
N CYS A 116 12.92 9.85 8.38
CA CYS A 116 12.06 9.73 7.20
C CYS A 116 11.71 11.08 6.57
N PHE A 117 11.42 12.10 7.40
CA PHE A 117 11.15 13.45 6.92
C PHE A 117 12.38 14.05 6.21
N ALA A 118 13.56 13.95 6.82
CA ALA A 118 14.81 14.37 6.20
C ALA A 118 15.05 13.65 4.86
N GLY A 119 14.78 12.34 4.80
CA GLY A 119 14.88 11.56 3.58
C GLY A 119 13.92 12.05 2.47
N ALA A 120 12.68 12.38 2.83
CA ALA A 120 11.71 12.94 1.90
C ALA A 120 12.13 14.32 1.35
N LEU A 121 12.73 15.19 2.19
CA LEU A 121 13.25 16.48 1.74
C LEU A 121 14.44 16.33 0.78
N LEU A 122 15.34 15.38 1.05
CA LEU A 122 16.46 15.06 0.16
C LEU A 122 15.98 14.55 -1.20
N ILE A 123 14.97 13.68 -1.20
CA ILE A 123 14.34 13.19 -2.44
C ILE A 123 13.64 14.33 -3.20
N ALA A 124 12.94 15.22 -2.49
CA ALA A 124 12.26 16.37 -3.08
C ALA A 124 13.23 17.35 -3.75
N GLY A 125 14.53 17.27 -3.44
CA GLY A 125 15.53 18.14 -4.01
C GLY A 125 15.28 19.61 -3.67
N ILE A 126 14.84 19.89 -2.44
CA ILE A 126 14.62 21.25 -1.95
C ILE A 126 15.97 21.98 -1.94
N ASP A 127 16.29 22.61 -3.06
CA ASP A 127 17.26 23.69 -3.14
C ASP A 127 16.55 25.01 -2.83
N GLY A 128 17.30 26.10 -2.64
CA GLY A 128 16.77 27.41 -2.26
C GLY A 128 15.75 28.03 -3.24
N SER A 129 15.36 27.33 -4.30
CA SER A 129 14.39 27.74 -5.33
C SER A 129 13.04 26.99 -5.25
N PHE A 130 12.71 26.43 -4.07
CA PHE A 130 11.45 25.72 -3.83
C PHE A 130 10.22 26.55 -4.22
N SER A 131 9.38 25.99 -5.11
CA SER A 131 8.08 26.53 -5.47
C SER A 131 6.99 25.49 -5.22
N VAL A 132 5.84 25.94 -4.73
CA VAL A 132 4.66 25.07 -4.56
C VAL A 132 4.23 24.46 -5.90
N GLY A 133 4.37 25.22 -7.00
CA GLY A 133 4.06 24.74 -8.34
C GLY A 133 4.98 23.59 -8.77
N SER A 134 6.28 23.69 -8.49
CA SER A 134 7.23 22.62 -8.82
C SER A 134 6.98 21.35 -8.00
N LEU A 135 6.59 21.49 -6.73
CA LEU A 135 6.19 20.36 -5.87
C LEU A 135 4.92 19.65 -6.36
N MET A 136 3.91 20.40 -6.83
CA MET A 136 2.69 19.79 -7.38
C MET A 136 2.96 19.05 -8.69
N SER A 137 3.86 19.57 -9.52
CA SER A 137 4.26 18.91 -10.78
C SER A 137 5.23 17.74 -10.60
N SER A 138 5.98 17.67 -9.49
CA SER A 138 7.00 16.62 -9.29
C SER A 138 6.43 15.26 -8.87
N GLY A 139 5.12 15.16 -8.67
CA GLY A 139 4.43 13.97 -8.18
C GLY A 139 4.57 13.71 -6.68
N MET A 140 5.44 14.45 -5.96
CA MET A 140 5.75 14.20 -4.54
C MET A 140 4.49 14.25 -3.66
N ILE A 141 3.58 15.17 -3.99
CA ILE A 141 2.29 15.28 -3.30
C ILE A 141 1.44 14.03 -3.48
N TRP A 142 1.42 13.43 -4.68
CA TRP A 142 0.69 12.20 -4.96
C TRP A 142 1.30 11.00 -4.21
N GLY A 143 2.63 10.89 -4.18
CA GLY A 143 3.32 9.86 -3.40
C GLY A 143 3.03 9.97 -1.89
N PHE A 144 3.01 11.18 -1.34
CA PHE A 144 2.66 11.42 0.06
C PHE A 144 1.18 11.14 0.34
N LEU A 145 0.27 11.60 -0.52
CA LEU A 145 -1.17 11.29 -0.41
C LEU A 145 -1.43 9.79 -0.47
N ALA A 146 -0.72 9.07 -1.35
CA ALA A 146 -0.79 7.61 -1.40
C ALA A 146 -0.36 7.00 -0.05
N ALA A 147 0.77 7.42 0.51
CA ALA A 147 1.24 6.94 1.81
C ALA A 147 0.26 7.25 2.96
N LEU A 148 -0.37 8.43 2.92
CA LEU A 148 -1.38 8.86 3.88
C LEU A 148 -2.66 8.02 3.78
N PHE A 149 -3.15 7.78 2.57
CA PHE A 149 -4.33 6.96 2.33
C PHE A 149 -4.06 5.48 2.66
N TYR A 150 -2.84 4.99 2.46
CA TYR A 150 -2.43 3.69 2.98
C TYR A 150 -2.54 3.65 4.50
N ALA A 151 -2.11 4.71 5.19
CA ALA A 151 -2.17 4.77 6.64
C ALA A 151 -3.61 4.73 7.15
N PHE A 152 -4.52 5.48 6.52
CA PHE A 152 -5.95 5.38 6.83
C PHE A 152 -6.53 4.01 6.53
N THR A 153 -6.21 3.41 5.38
CA THR A 153 -6.61 2.03 5.04
C THR A 153 -6.18 1.06 6.14
N THR A 154 -4.93 1.18 6.61
CA THR A 154 -4.40 0.34 7.69
C THR A 154 -5.13 0.57 9.01
N LEU A 155 -5.45 1.81 9.36
CA LEU A 155 -6.11 2.17 10.62
C LEU A 155 -7.58 1.79 10.65
N PHE A 156 -8.34 2.07 9.58
CA PHE A 156 -9.74 1.66 9.46
C PHE A 156 -9.88 0.15 9.23
N GLY A 157 -8.85 -0.50 8.67
CA GLY A 157 -8.78 -1.96 8.61
C GLY A 157 -8.64 -2.64 9.98
N LYS A 158 -8.09 -1.94 10.99
CA LYS A 158 -7.99 -2.48 12.36
C LYS A 158 -9.39 -2.57 12.98
N GLY A 159 -9.88 -3.79 13.16
CA GLY A 159 -11.18 -4.07 13.78
C GLY A 159 -12.12 -4.92 12.93
N ILE A 160 -11.79 -5.09 11.65
CA ILE A 160 -12.45 -6.06 10.77
C ILE A 160 -11.89 -7.44 11.15
N ASN A 161 -12.74 -8.31 11.70
CA ASN A 161 -12.35 -9.61 12.26
C ASN A 161 -13.29 -10.74 11.89
N LYS A 162 -14.53 -10.45 11.48
CA LYS A 162 -15.54 -11.46 11.17
C LYS A 162 -15.66 -11.70 9.67
N MET A 163 -15.38 -10.69 8.86
CA MET A 163 -15.39 -10.81 7.42
C MET A 163 -14.10 -11.43 6.92
N SER A 164 -14.19 -12.41 6.00
CA SER A 164 -13.00 -12.98 5.39
C SER A 164 -12.23 -11.93 4.57
N ALA A 165 -10.92 -12.14 4.42
CA ALA A 165 -10.10 -11.29 3.56
C ALA A 165 -10.60 -11.27 2.09
N TYR A 166 -11.24 -12.36 1.65
CA TYR A 166 -11.89 -12.46 0.34
C TYR A 166 -13.06 -11.49 0.23
N ALA A 167 -14.04 -11.61 1.12
CA ALA A 167 -15.21 -10.74 1.13
C ALA A 167 -14.81 -9.27 1.32
N MET A 168 -13.80 -8.99 2.18
CA MET A 168 -13.24 -7.66 2.36
C MET A 168 -12.71 -7.07 1.06
N THR A 169 -11.80 -7.78 0.39
CA THR A 169 -11.17 -7.29 -0.85
C THR A 169 -12.18 -7.18 -1.99
N PHE A 170 -13.11 -8.13 -2.09
CA PHE A 170 -14.21 -8.05 -3.05
C PHE A 170 -15.03 -6.77 -2.84
N LEU A 171 -15.48 -6.49 -1.61
CA LEU A 171 -16.30 -5.31 -1.35
C LEU A 171 -15.55 -4.00 -1.62
N GLN A 172 -14.25 -3.95 -1.29
CA GLN A 172 -13.41 -2.78 -1.54
C GLN A 172 -13.17 -2.53 -3.03
N THR A 173 -12.87 -3.58 -3.80
CA THR A 173 -12.65 -3.47 -5.26
C THR A 173 -13.95 -3.19 -6.00
N PHE A 174 -15.05 -3.82 -5.59
CA PHE A 174 -16.39 -3.56 -6.12
C PHE A 174 -16.81 -2.10 -5.88
N LEU A 175 -16.62 -1.59 -4.66
CA LEU A 175 -16.82 -0.16 -4.35
C LEU A 175 -15.95 0.72 -5.26
N GLY A 176 -14.69 0.33 -5.50
CA GLY A 176 -13.78 1.06 -6.37
C GLY A 176 -14.28 1.25 -7.80
N ILE A 177 -14.99 0.26 -8.36
CA ILE A 177 -15.63 0.39 -9.67
C ILE A 177 -16.57 1.60 -9.67
N PHE A 178 -17.50 1.67 -8.71
CA PHE A 178 -18.48 2.77 -8.65
C PHE A 178 -17.89 4.12 -8.27
N LEU A 179 -16.90 4.14 -7.37
CA LEU A 179 -16.23 5.38 -6.96
C LEU A 179 -15.49 6.05 -8.12
N LEU A 180 -14.95 5.26 -9.05
CA LEU A 180 -14.10 5.77 -10.11
C LEU A 180 -14.85 6.10 -11.40
N ILE A 181 -16.03 5.52 -11.66
CA ILE A 181 -16.89 5.84 -12.82
C ILE A 181 -16.94 7.34 -13.18
N PRO A 182 -17.21 8.28 -12.24
CA PRO A 182 -17.35 9.70 -12.61
C PRO A 182 -16.04 10.38 -13.03
N PHE A 183 -14.90 9.71 -12.85
CA PHE A 183 -13.57 10.23 -13.20
C PHE A 183 -12.99 9.57 -14.46
N ILE A 184 -13.68 8.58 -15.05
CA ILE A 184 -13.18 7.85 -16.21
C ILE A 184 -13.36 8.67 -17.47
N ASP A 185 -12.26 8.85 -18.19
CA ASP A 185 -12.26 9.27 -19.58
C ASP A 185 -12.20 8.05 -20.50
N LEU A 186 -13.25 7.81 -21.29
CA LEU A 186 -13.29 6.68 -22.21
C LEU A 186 -12.31 6.85 -23.39
N ASP A 187 -11.94 8.09 -23.72
CA ASP A 187 -10.98 8.36 -24.80
C ASP A 187 -9.58 7.90 -24.42
N ALA A 188 -9.27 7.77 -23.12
CA ALA A 188 -8.00 7.21 -22.65
C ALA A 188 -7.79 5.74 -23.06
N PHE A 189 -8.85 5.02 -23.44
CA PHE A 189 -8.75 3.66 -23.98
C PHE A 189 -8.56 3.61 -25.50
N SER A 190 -8.68 4.75 -26.18
CA SER A 190 -8.46 4.86 -27.62
C SER A 190 -6.96 4.86 -27.95
N GLY A 191 -6.58 4.30 -29.10
CA GLY A 191 -5.18 4.27 -29.54
C GLY A 191 -4.25 3.33 -28.77
N LEU A 192 -4.76 2.56 -27.81
CA LEU A 192 -3.98 1.55 -27.08
C LEU A 192 -3.55 0.40 -28.00
N THR A 193 -2.27 0.05 -27.94
CA THR A 193 -1.72 -1.09 -28.69
C THR A 193 -2.08 -2.42 -28.02
N GLN A 194 -1.93 -3.53 -28.76
CA GLN A 194 -2.07 -4.87 -28.20
C GLN A 194 -1.12 -5.12 -27.01
N SER A 195 0.08 -4.51 -27.04
CA SER A 195 1.03 -4.57 -25.93
C SER A 195 0.46 -3.88 -24.69
N ASN A 196 -0.14 -2.69 -24.83
CA ASN A 196 -0.75 -1.97 -23.70
C ASN A 196 -1.87 -2.81 -23.05
N TRP A 197 -2.75 -3.41 -23.86
CA TRP A 197 -3.79 -4.30 -23.36
C TRP A 197 -3.24 -5.50 -22.60
N THR A 198 -2.12 -6.07 -23.05
CA THR A 198 -1.45 -7.17 -22.34
C THR A 198 -0.99 -6.72 -20.95
N TYR A 199 -0.38 -5.53 -20.85
CA TYR A 199 0.02 -4.96 -19.56
C TYR A 199 -1.19 -4.61 -18.68
N ILE A 200 -2.28 -4.09 -19.25
CA ILE A 200 -3.52 -3.77 -18.52
C ILE A 200 -4.10 -5.03 -17.89
N ILE A 201 -4.24 -6.11 -18.68
CA ILE A 201 -4.74 -7.41 -18.20
C ILE A 201 -3.80 -7.97 -17.14
N ALA A 202 -2.48 -7.94 -17.35
CA ALA A 202 -1.51 -8.40 -16.37
C ALA A 202 -1.62 -7.62 -15.04
N THR A 203 -1.76 -6.29 -15.11
CA THR A 203 -1.84 -5.44 -13.91
C THR A 203 -3.15 -5.66 -13.13
N GLY A 204 -4.27 -5.85 -13.83
CA GLY A 204 -5.54 -6.18 -13.19
C GLY A 204 -5.57 -7.60 -12.64
N PHE A 205 -5.35 -8.58 -13.50
CA PHE A 205 -5.54 -9.98 -13.18
C PHE A 205 -4.41 -10.56 -12.32
N ILE A 206 -3.16 -10.34 -12.70
CA ILE A 206 -2.00 -10.91 -11.98
C ILE A 206 -1.70 -10.06 -10.75
N HIS A 207 -1.45 -8.77 -10.91
CA HIS A 207 -0.99 -7.91 -9.80
C HIS A 207 -2.07 -7.56 -8.78
N THR A 208 -3.36 -7.68 -9.13
CA THR A 208 -4.46 -7.38 -8.20
C THR A 208 -5.27 -8.62 -7.85
N GLY A 209 -5.75 -9.39 -8.84
CA GLY A 209 -6.52 -10.62 -8.56
C GLY A 209 -5.70 -11.73 -7.89
N ILE A 210 -4.76 -12.32 -8.64
CA ILE A 210 -3.97 -13.48 -8.21
C ILE A 210 -3.09 -13.14 -7.01
N VAL A 211 -2.41 -11.99 -7.04
CA VAL A 211 -1.51 -11.60 -5.96
C VAL A 211 -2.26 -11.41 -4.63
N TYR A 212 -3.46 -10.82 -4.64
CA TYR A 212 -4.22 -10.63 -3.40
C TYR A 212 -4.71 -11.98 -2.86
N TYR A 213 -5.15 -12.88 -3.74
CA TYR A 213 -5.46 -14.27 -3.38
C TYR A 213 -4.28 -14.94 -2.67
N LEU A 214 -3.10 -14.95 -3.30
CA LEU A 214 -1.89 -15.56 -2.74
C LEU A 214 -1.44 -14.86 -1.45
N PHE A 215 -1.56 -13.53 -1.39
CA PHE A 215 -1.14 -12.75 -0.24
C PHE A 215 -2.00 -13.07 1.00
N PHE A 216 -3.33 -13.04 0.89
CA PHE A 216 -4.20 -13.32 2.03
C PHE A 216 -4.23 -14.77 2.44
N ASP A 217 -3.96 -15.70 1.52
CA ASP A 217 -3.76 -17.10 1.87
C ASP A 217 -2.45 -17.29 2.63
N SER A 218 -1.33 -16.79 2.09
CA SER A 218 0.00 -16.95 2.68
C SER A 218 0.16 -16.27 4.05
N LEU A 219 -0.51 -15.14 4.30
CA LEU A 219 -0.45 -14.44 5.58
C LEU A 219 -0.87 -15.31 6.78
N ARG A 220 -1.69 -16.35 6.56
CA ARG A 220 -2.14 -17.26 7.62
C ARG A 220 -1.05 -18.23 8.07
N TYR A 221 -0.06 -18.48 7.21
CA TYR A 221 0.99 -19.49 7.41
C TYR A 221 2.36 -18.88 7.69
N LEU A 222 2.52 -17.56 7.51
CA LEU A 222 3.81 -16.88 7.66
C LEU A 222 3.96 -16.23 9.03
N SER A 223 5.13 -16.42 9.63
CA SER A 223 5.49 -15.71 10.87
C SER A 223 5.62 -14.21 10.62
N THR A 224 5.34 -13.39 11.64
CA THR A 224 5.56 -11.94 11.58
C THR A 224 6.98 -11.58 11.16
N LYS A 225 7.99 -12.36 11.57
CA LYS A 225 9.40 -12.16 11.19
C LYS A 225 9.58 -12.31 9.68
N THR A 226 9.00 -13.35 9.10
CA THR A 226 9.07 -13.61 7.65
C THR A 226 8.37 -12.51 6.87
N ILE A 227 7.16 -12.11 7.30
CA ILE A 227 6.41 -11.03 6.65
C ILE A 227 7.22 -9.72 6.67
N SER A 228 7.82 -9.36 7.81
CA SER A 228 8.63 -8.13 7.90
C SER A 228 9.83 -8.11 6.97
N ILE A 229 10.46 -9.26 6.71
CA ILE A 229 11.58 -9.35 5.75
C ILE A 229 11.06 -9.26 4.32
N LEU A 230 9.98 -10.00 4.01
CA LEU A 230 9.40 -10.05 2.67
C LEU A 230 8.89 -8.69 2.20
N VAL A 231 8.40 -7.83 3.11
CA VAL A 231 7.95 -6.47 2.77
C VAL A 231 9.08 -5.62 2.16
N PHE A 232 10.35 -5.87 2.48
CA PHE A 232 11.47 -5.16 1.85
C PHE A 232 11.76 -5.61 0.41
N LEU A 233 11.25 -6.78 -0.02
CA LEU A 233 11.41 -7.22 -1.40
C LEU A 233 10.62 -6.37 -2.38
N ASP A 234 9.47 -5.84 -1.95
CA ASP A 234 8.61 -4.99 -2.78
C ASP A 234 9.37 -3.74 -3.28
N PRO A 235 9.89 -2.86 -2.41
CA PRO A 235 10.68 -1.71 -2.85
C PRO A 235 11.98 -2.09 -3.53
N ALA A 236 12.67 -3.15 -3.10
CA ALA A 236 13.92 -3.58 -3.74
C ALA A 236 13.69 -3.99 -5.20
N VAL A 237 12.62 -4.72 -5.49
CA VAL A 237 12.26 -5.12 -6.86
C VAL A 237 11.80 -3.92 -7.67
N ALA A 238 11.02 -3.00 -7.09
CA ALA A 238 10.61 -1.78 -7.78
C ALA A 238 11.81 -0.94 -8.24
N ILE A 239 12.78 -0.72 -7.34
CA ILE A 239 14.01 0.02 -7.64
C ILE A 239 14.85 -0.73 -8.68
N LEU A 240 15.00 -2.04 -8.55
CA LEU A 240 15.76 -2.85 -9.49
C LEU A 240 15.15 -2.77 -10.91
N LEU A 241 13.84 -2.93 -11.04
CA LEU A 241 13.18 -2.90 -12.34
C LEU A 241 13.20 -1.52 -12.96
N ASP A 242 13.00 -0.47 -12.16
CA ASP A 242 13.09 0.91 -12.64
C ASP A 242 14.52 1.20 -13.11
N THR A 243 15.54 0.89 -12.31
CA THR A 243 16.93 1.13 -12.71
C THR A 243 17.36 0.28 -13.93
N VAL A 244 17.00 -1.00 -14.02
CA VAL A 244 17.44 -1.88 -15.11
C VAL A 244 16.63 -1.67 -16.38
N LEU A 245 15.31 -1.55 -16.28
CA LEU A 245 14.42 -1.55 -17.46
C LEU A 245 14.07 -0.15 -17.95
N THR A 246 13.89 0.84 -17.06
CA THR A 246 13.61 2.23 -17.48
C THR A 246 14.88 3.05 -17.64
N GLY A 247 16.01 2.54 -17.12
CA GLY A 247 17.28 3.25 -17.13
C GLY A 247 17.38 4.37 -16.10
N PHE A 248 16.41 4.48 -15.18
CA PHE A 248 16.42 5.53 -14.16
C PHE A 248 17.70 5.45 -13.30
N ARG A 249 18.34 6.60 -13.05
CA ARG A 249 19.54 6.73 -12.23
C ARG A 249 19.28 7.81 -11.18
N PRO A 250 19.06 7.44 -9.90
CA PRO A 250 18.82 8.44 -8.87
C PRO A 250 20.07 9.28 -8.62
N THR A 251 19.89 10.57 -8.33
CA THR A 251 20.99 11.46 -7.93
C THR A 251 21.56 11.07 -6.57
N LEU A 252 22.74 11.56 -6.21
CA LEU A 252 23.32 11.28 -4.90
C LEU A 252 22.41 11.72 -3.74
N MET A 253 21.71 12.86 -3.89
CA MET A 253 20.72 13.33 -2.90
C MET A 253 19.51 12.40 -2.82
N GLN A 254 19.03 11.89 -3.96
CA GLN A 254 17.95 10.92 -3.97
C GLN A 254 18.38 9.60 -3.32
N ILE A 255 19.58 9.11 -3.59
CA ILE A 255 20.11 7.89 -2.96
C ILE A 255 20.17 8.06 -1.43
N THR A 256 20.73 9.15 -0.93
CA THR A 256 20.80 9.40 0.51
C THR A 256 19.40 9.54 1.13
N GLY A 257 18.48 10.22 0.44
CA GLY A 257 17.10 10.36 0.88
C GLY A 257 16.34 9.02 0.93
N ILE A 258 16.52 8.17 -0.08
CA ILE A 258 15.99 6.80 -0.13
C ILE A 258 16.50 6.01 1.08
N LEU A 259 17.81 6.00 1.31
CA LEU A 259 18.41 5.29 2.45
C LEU A 259 17.84 5.76 3.78
N PHE A 260 17.63 7.07 3.97
CA PHE A 260 17.05 7.62 5.18
C PHE A 260 15.62 7.11 5.39
N ILE A 261 14.77 7.11 4.36
CA ILE A 261 13.41 6.59 4.49
C ILE A 261 13.42 5.10 4.88
N PHE A 262 14.27 4.28 4.24
CA PHE A 262 14.36 2.87 4.58
C PHE A 262 14.88 2.64 6.01
N ILE A 263 15.86 3.43 6.47
CA ILE A 263 16.32 3.39 7.86
C ILE A 263 15.18 3.74 8.83
N GLY A 264 14.47 4.84 8.62
CA GLY A 264 13.35 5.24 9.48
C GLY A 264 12.20 4.22 9.47
N MET A 265 11.92 3.59 8.33
CA MET A 265 10.98 2.48 8.21
C MET A 265 11.41 1.28 9.05
N THR A 266 12.67 0.84 8.95
CA THR A 266 13.17 -0.32 9.72
C THR A 266 13.08 -0.09 11.23
N LEU A 267 13.41 1.11 11.70
CA LEU A 267 13.30 1.50 13.10
C LEU A 267 11.85 1.44 13.59
N THR A 268 10.91 1.90 12.76
CA THR A 268 9.47 1.85 13.05
C THR A 268 8.95 0.41 13.14
N LEU A 269 9.35 -0.45 12.21
CA LEU A 269 8.93 -1.86 12.18
C LEU A 269 9.49 -2.66 13.37
N LYS A 270 10.76 -2.43 13.75
CA LYS A 270 11.38 -3.09 14.90
C LYS A 270 10.61 -2.83 16.20
N LYS A 271 10.24 -1.57 16.46
CA LYS A 271 9.46 -1.21 17.64
C LYS A 271 8.07 -1.87 17.67
N SER A 272 7.36 -1.91 16.53
CA SER A 272 6.02 -2.51 16.47
C SER A 272 6.04 -3.98 16.88
N LYS A 273 7.11 -4.68 16.53
CA LYS A 273 7.36 -6.08 16.93
C LYS A 273 7.59 -6.22 18.44
N ASP A 274 8.46 -5.40 19.01
CA ASP A 274 8.80 -5.47 20.44
C ASP A 274 7.57 -5.20 21.34
N LYS A 275 6.70 -4.27 20.94
CA LYS A 275 5.44 -3.99 21.65
C LYS A 275 4.47 -5.17 21.61
N LYS A 276 4.33 -5.86 20.47
CA LYS A 276 3.45 -7.03 20.34
C LYS A 276 3.96 -8.23 21.15
N LEU A 277 5.27 -8.45 21.20
CA LEU A 277 5.89 -9.52 22.00
C LEU A 277 5.63 -9.30 23.50
N SER A 278 5.91 -8.10 24.00
CA SER A 278 5.66 -7.75 25.41
C SER A 278 4.18 -7.84 25.82
N GLN A 279 3.24 -7.49 24.92
CA GLN A 279 1.80 -7.65 25.19
C GLN A 279 1.36 -9.11 25.20
N LYS A 280 1.97 -9.97 24.38
CA LYS A 280 1.68 -11.40 24.36
C LYS A 280 2.19 -12.09 25.63
N GLU A 281 3.40 -11.76 26.07
CA GLU A 281 4.00 -12.27 27.32
C GLU A 281 3.13 -11.91 28.53
N LYS A 282 2.69 -10.65 28.64
CA LYS A 282 1.79 -10.20 29.73
C LYS A 282 0.42 -10.91 29.74
N ARG A 283 -0.12 -11.26 28.58
CA ARG A 283 -1.37 -12.07 28.51
C ARG A 283 -1.15 -13.48 28.99
N ILE A 284 -0.06 -14.13 28.58
CA ILE A 284 0.28 -15.48 29.01
C ILE A 284 0.50 -15.54 30.54
N GLU A 285 1.17 -14.55 31.11
CA GLU A 285 1.36 -14.43 32.57
C GLU A 285 0.03 -14.24 33.31
N SER A 286 -0.87 -13.39 32.78
CA SER A 286 -2.20 -13.17 33.34
C SER A 286 -3.05 -14.45 33.30
N ASP A 287 -3.07 -15.15 32.17
CA ASP A 287 -3.85 -16.39 32.01
C ASP A 287 -3.30 -17.51 32.90
N ALA A 288 -1.97 -17.59 33.06
CA ALA A 288 -1.32 -18.52 33.98
C ALA A 288 -1.68 -18.23 35.45
N SER A 289 -1.71 -16.96 35.86
CA SER A 289 -2.11 -16.58 37.22
C SER A 289 -3.58 -16.87 37.56
N ILE A 290 -4.47 -16.81 36.56
CA ILE A 290 -5.90 -17.12 36.71
C ILE A 290 -6.12 -18.64 36.82
N SER A 291 -5.29 -19.44 36.15
CA SER A 291 -5.37 -20.91 36.21
C SER A 291 -4.84 -21.53 37.51
N GLN A 292 -4.15 -20.74 38.34
CA GLN A 292 -3.59 -21.16 39.64
C GLN A 292 -4.46 -20.72 40.84
N GLN A 293 -5.59 -20.05 40.59
CA GLN A 293 -6.60 -19.68 41.59
C GLN A 293 -7.86 -20.53 41.41
#